data_AF-A0A090VDZ7-F1
#
_entry.id   AF-A0A090VDZ7-F1
#
_cell.length_a   1.000
_cell.length_b   1.000
_cell.length_c   1.000
_cell.angle_alpha   90.00
_cell.angle_beta   90.00
_cell.angle_gamma   90.00
#
_symmetry.space_group_name_H-M   'P 1'
#
loop_
_entity.id
_entity.type
_entity.pdbx_description
1 polymer ?
#
loop_
_entity_poly.entity_id
_entity_poly.type
_entity_poly.pdbx_seq_one_letter_code
_entity_poly.pdbx_strand_id
1 'polypeptide(L)'
;MLKDLASQHNNTITQNEINSFYAIGIDESKKSVSFILKEETEVEQQFVDLSTIKSCEIVNITKSKHIDRLYLKLIPHDKTKKEVNLEFFNADVSYQLGEELQSIEKWNKIINNLLETKQ
;
A
#
# COMPACT_ATOMS: atom_id res chain seq x y z
N MET A 1 -7.16 1.41 -14.74
CA MET A 1 -7.65 1.08 -13.39
C MET A 1 -6.93 1.88 -12.30
N LEU A 2 -5.61 1.70 -12.06
CA LEU A 2 -4.89 2.46 -11.01
C LEU A 2 -4.88 3.98 -11.25
N LYS A 3 -4.58 4.41 -12.48
CA LYS A 3 -4.63 5.84 -12.85
C LYS A 3 -6.04 6.41 -12.81
N ASP A 4 -7.06 5.59 -13.07
CA ASP A 4 -8.46 6.00 -13.03
C ASP A 4 -8.89 6.25 -11.58
N LEU A 5 -8.51 5.35 -10.66
CA LEU A 5 -8.72 5.52 -9.21
C LEU A 5 -8.09 6.83 -8.73
N ALA A 6 -6.84 7.10 -9.09
CA ALA A 6 -6.21 8.38 -8.74
C ALA A 6 -6.96 9.58 -9.33
N SER A 7 -7.37 9.49 -10.60
CA SER A 7 -8.05 10.57 -11.31
C SER A 7 -9.43 10.89 -10.71
N GLN A 8 -10.15 9.88 -10.20
CA GLN A 8 -11.43 10.07 -9.48
C GLN A 8 -11.25 10.95 -8.22
N HIS A 9 -10.05 10.95 -7.64
CA HIS A 9 -9.68 11.80 -6.50
C HIS A 9 -8.88 13.05 -6.91
N ASN A 10 -8.91 13.42 -8.20
CA ASN A 10 -8.13 14.51 -8.78
C ASN A 10 -6.61 14.34 -8.66
N ASN A 11 -6.09 13.14 -8.46
CA ASN A 11 -4.66 12.89 -8.29
C ASN A 11 -3.99 12.35 -9.55
N THR A 12 -2.70 12.65 -9.69
CA THR A 12 -1.86 12.18 -10.80
C THR A 12 -0.81 11.23 -10.27
N ILE A 13 -0.79 10.01 -10.80
CA ILE A 13 0.22 9.01 -10.42
C ILE A 13 1.60 9.44 -10.94
N THR A 14 2.49 9.84 -10.03
CA THR A 14 3.88 10.24 -10.31
C THR A 14 4.83 9.04 -10.27
N GLN A 15 4.61 8.11 -9.33
CA GLN A 15 5.30 6.82 -9.29
C GLN A 15 4.29 5.69 -9.14
N ASN A 16 4.57 4.54 -9.75
CA ASN A 16 3.74 3.34 -9.60
C ASN A 16 4.55 2.05 -9.74
N GLU A 17 3.91 0.98 -9.31
CA GLU A 17 4.35 -0.39 -9.49
C GLU A 17 3.11 -1.26 -9.70
N ILE A 18 3.21 -2.21 -10.63
CA ILE A 18 2.15 -3.14 -10.94
C ILE A 18 2.72 -4.55 -10.83
N ASN A 19 2.13 -5.35 -9.95
CA ASN A 19 2.34 -6.78 -9.78
C ASN A 19 1.10 -7.53 -10.31
N SER A 20 1.19 -8.85 -10.43
CA SER A 20 0.06 -9.74 -10.75
C SER A 20 -1.11 -9.55 -9.79
N PHE A 21 -0.85 -9.39 -8.49
CA PHE A 21 -1.87 -9.36 -7.44
C PHE A 21 -2.21 -7.97 -6.92
N TYR A 22 -1.33 -6.99 -7.10
CA TYR A 22 -1.62 -5.63 -6.65
C TYR A 22 -1.07 -4.58 -7.61
N ALA A 23 -1.60 -3.37 -7.50
CA ALA A 23 -1.02 -2.19 -8.10
C ALA A 23 -1.00 -1.06 -7.07
N ILE A 24 0.14 -0.40 -6.94
CA ILE A 24 0.32 0.72 -6.03
C ILE A 24 0.86 1.91 -6.80
N GLY A 25 0.38 3.10 -6.46
CA GLY A 25 0.92 4.33 -7.00
C GLY A 25 0.73 5.49 -6.05
N ILE A 26 1.54 6.51 -6.23
CA ILE A 26 1.49 7.73 -5.43
C ILE A 26 1.34 8.96 -6.30
N ASP A 27 0.80 10.01 -5.69
CA ASP A 27 0.98 11.38 -6.15
C ASP A 27 1.89 12.07 -5.12
N GLU A 28 3.13 12.35 -5.50
CA GLU A 28 4.11 13.01 -4.62
C GLU A 28 3.71 14.44 -4.26
N SER A 29 3.10 15.16 -5.20
CA SER A 29 2.74 16.57 -5.01
C SER A 29 1.56 16.69 -4.05
N LYS A 30 0.57 15.80 -4.19
CA LYS A 30 -0.62 15.76 -3.34
C LYS A 30 -0.50 14.81 -2.15
N LYS A 31 0.64 14.14 -2.02
CA LYS A 31 0.96 13.18 -0.95
C LYS A 31 -0.19 12.19 -0.73
N SER A 32 -0.45 11.37 -1.75
CA SER A 32 -1.49 10.34 -1.68
C SER A 32 -0.98 8.99 -2.17
N VAL A 33 -1.65 7.93 -1.75
CA VAL A 33 -1.45 6.56 -2.25
C VAL A 33 -2.75 6.08 -2.87
N SER A 34 -2.67 5.51 -4.05
CA SER A 34 -3.73 4.69 -4.67
C SER A 34 -3.25 3.25 -4.69
N PHE A 35 -4.10 2.33 -4.25
CA PHE A 35 -3.80 0.92 -4.15
C PHE A 35 -4.95 0.09 -4.71
N ILE A 36 -4.61 -0.96 -5.43
CA ILE A 36 -5.56 -1.95 -5.94
C ILE A 36 -5.04 -3.32 -5.56
N LEU A 37 -5.86 -4.11 -4.87
CA LEU A 37 -5.65 -5.53 -4.65
C LEU A 37 -6.54 -6.32 -5.59
N LYS A 38 -5.99 -7.32 -6.26
CA LYS A 38 -6.72 -8.25 -7.11
C LYS A 38 -6.70 -9.61 -6.45
N GLU A 39 -7.86 -10.01 -5.96
CA GLU A 39 -8.12 -11.38 -5.54
C GLU A 39 -8.82 -12.13 -6.69
N GLU A 40 -9.01 -13.45 -6.55
CA GLU A 40 -9.57 -14.28 -7.63
C GLU A 40 -10.98 -13.82 -8.06
N THR A 41 -11.78 -13.31 -7.12
CA THR A 41 -13.19 -12.94 -7.36
C THR A 41 -13.48 -11.47 -7.18
N GLU A 42 -12.60 -10.72 -6.52
CA GLU A 42 -12.84 -9.33 -6.13
C GLU A 42 -11.64 -8.43 -6.40
N VAL A 43 -11.92 -7.15 -6.63
CA VAL A 43 -10.90 -6.11 -6.78
C VAL A 43 -11.16 -5.08 -5.68
N GLU A 44 -10.27 -5.05 -4.69
CA GLU A 44 -10.30 -4.00 -3.67
C GLU A 44 -9.56 -2.77 -4.19
N GLN A 45 -10.16 -1.60 -4.00
CA GLN A 45 -9.55 -0.31 -4.35
C GLN A 45 -9.48 0.57 -3.11
N GLN A 46 -8.30 1.10 -2.84
CA GLN A 46 -8.05 1.95 -1.68
C GLN A 46 -7.36 3.23 -2.14
N PHE A 47 -7.86 4.36 -1.64
CA PHE A 47 -7.23 5.67 -1.82
C PHE A 47 -6.94 6.26 -0.44
N VAL A 48 -5.71 6.71 -0.23
CA VAL A 48 -5.24 7.22 1.05
C VAL A 48 -4.61 8.59 0.86
N ASP A 49 -5.16 9.58 1.57
CA ASP A 49 -4.53 10.90 1.75
C ASP A 49 -3.51 10.82 2.89
N LEU A 50 -2.21 10.91 2.56
CA LEU A 50 -1.12 10.78 3.52
C LEU A 50 -1.07 11.96 4.51
N SER A 51 -1.75 13.08 4.24
CA SER A 51 -1.86 14.17 5.22
C SER A 51 -2.56 13.70 6.51
N THR A 52 -3.44 12.71 6.38
CA THR A 52 -4.22 12.11 7.48
C THR A 52 -3.49 10.97 8.21
N ILE A 53 -2.37 10.50 7.65
CA ILE A 53 -1.59 9.37 8.15
C ILE A 53 -0.44 9.87 9.02
N LYS A 54 -0.25 9.19 10.16
CA LYS A 54 0.81 9.45 11.12
C LYS A 54 2.07 8.65 10.81
N SER A 55 1.93 7.37 10.51
CA SER A 55 3.06 6.47 10.24
C SER A 55 2.67 5.36 9.25
N CYS A 56 3.68 4.82 8.58
CA CYS A 56 3.57 3.65 7.71
C CYS A 56 4.58 2.60 8.21
N GLU A 57 4.10 1.39 8.47
CA GLU A 57 4.90 0.30 9.03
C GLU A 57 4.76 -0.96 8.17
N ILE A 58 5.84 -1.72 8.04
CA ILE A 58 5.80 -3.05 7.42
C ILE A 58 5.29 -4.04 8.45
N VAL A 59 4.24 -4.77 8.12
CA VAL A 59 3.79 -5.92 8.91
C VAL A 59 4.09 -7.20 8.17
N ASN A 60 4.89 -8.05 8.81
CA ASN A 60 5.25 -9.38 8.34
C ASN A 60 4.75 -10.41 9.36
N ILE A 61 3.67 -11.10 9.00
CA ILE A 61 3.10 -12.19 9.80
C ILE A 61 3.76 -13.49 9.32
N THR A 62 4.32 -14.25 10.26
CA THR A 62 4.96 -15.54 9.96
C THR A 62 4.27 -16.68 10.68
N LYS A 63 4.16 -17.82 10.00
CA LYS A 63 3.59 -19.06 10.52
C LYS A 63 4.57 -20.20 10.26
N SER A 64 5.00 -20.89 11.31
CA SER A 64 5.92 -22.04 11.22
C SER A 64 7.16 -21.78 10.35
N LYS A 65 7.76 -20.58 10.43
CA LYS A 65 8.93 -20.09 9.68
C LYS A 65 8.70 -19.68 8.21
N HIS A 66 7.45 -19.69 7.73
CA HIS A 66 7.09 -19.14 6.44
C HIS A 66 6.37 -17.79 6.62
N ILE A 67 6.54 -16.87 5.67
CA ILE A 67 5.73 -15.65 5.63
C ILE A 67 4.31 -16.06 5.26
N ASP A 68 3.37 -15.62 6.08
CA ASP A 68 1.93 -15.88 5.96
C ASP A 68 1.25 -14.68 5.31
N ARG A 69 1.52 -13.47 5.81
CA ARG A 69 1.00 -12.21 5.24
C ARG A 69 2.04 -11.11 5.30
N LEU A 70 2.03 -10.24 4.30
CA LEU A 70 2.92 -9.09 4.17
C LEU A 70 2.11 -7.88 3.70
N TYR A 71 2.07 -6.82 4.50
CA TYR A 71 1.30 -5.63 4.16
C TYR A 71 1.88 -4.35 4.76
N LEU A 72 1.64 -3.22 4.09
CA LEU A 72 1.90 -1.91 4.66
C LEU A 72 0.73 -1.50 5.52
N LYS A 73 1.03 -1.10 6.76
CA LYS A 73 0.06 -0.64 7.73
C LYS A 73 0.16 0.87 7.89
N LEU A 74 -0.85 1.59 7.41
CA LEU A 74 -0.94 3.04 7.51
C LEU A 74 -1.81 3.40 8.71
N ILE A 75 -1.20 4.06 9.68
CA ILE A 75 -1.82 4.42 10.96
C ILE A 75 -2.26 5.88 10.89
N PRO A 76 -3.56 6.21 11.01
CA PRO A 76 -4.04 7.59 10.97
C PRO A 76 -3.57 8.42 12.18
N HIS A 77 -3.53 9.75 12.02
CA HIS A 77 -3.40 10.67 13.16
C HIS A 77 -4.59 10.58 14.12
N ASP A 78 -5.79 10.42 13.56
CA ASP A 78 -7.03 10.28 14.29
C ASP A 78 -7.21 8.82 14.73
N LYS A 79 -7.06 8.56 16.04
CA LYS A 79 -7.17 7.21 16.63
C LYS A 79 -8.57 6.60 16.52
N THR A 80 -9.59 7.38 16.15
CA THR A 80 -10.95 6.87 15.91
C THR A 80 -11.10 6.29 14.50
N LYS A 81 -10.20 6.65 13.57
CA LYS A 81 -10.18 6.09 12.22
C LYS A 81 -9.48 4.74 12.21
N LYS A 82 -9.97 3.84 11.36
CA LYS A 82 -9.36 2.53 11.13
C LYS A 82 -8.02 2.68 10.42
N GLU A 83 -7.11 1.78 10.74
CA GLU A 83 -5.86 1.59 10.02
C GLU A 83 -6.15 1.11 8.60
N VAL A 84 -5.30 1.49 7.65
CA VAL A 84 -5.39 1.02 6.26
C VAL A 84 -4.27 0.01 6.03
N ASN A 85 -4.62 -1.18 5.57
CA ASN A 85 -3.68 -2.24 5.24
C ASN A 85 -3.60 -2.39 3.72
N LEU A 86 -2.41 -2.17 3.15
CA LEU A 86 -2.14 -2.42 1.73
C LEU A 86 -1.43 -3.77 1.62
N GLU A 87 -2.14 -4.82 1.20
CA GLU A 87 -1.63 -6.19 1.19
C GLU A 87 -0.77 -6.50 -0.04
N PHE A 88 0.49 -6.89 0.18
CA PHE A 88 1.43 -7.26 -0.88
C PHE A 88 1.49 -8.76 -1.07
N PHE A 89 1.32 -9.54 0.00
CA PHE A 89 1.35 -11.00 -0.06
C PHE A 89 0.44 -11.63 0.99
N ASN A 90 -0.17 -12.74 0.59
CA ASN A 90 -1.02 -13.59 1.40
C ASN A 90 -0.84 -15.05 0.95
N ALA A 91 -0.36 -15.90 1.86
CA ALA A 91 -0.06 -17.30 1.57
C ALA A 91 -1.30 -18.15 1.22
N ASP A 92 -2.50 -17.69 1.61
CA ASP A 92 -3.75 -18.34 1.24
C ASP A 92 -4.15 -18.05 -0.23
N VAL A 93 -3.59 -16.99 -0.84
CA VAL A 93 -3.89 -16.55 -2.22
C VAL A 93 -2.73 -16.84 -3.17
N SER A 94 -1.48 -16.65 -2.72
CA SER A 94 -0.28 -16.89 -3.51
C SER A 94 0.68 -17.81 -2.75
N TYR A 95 1.06 -18.92 -3.38
CA TYR A 95 1.95 -19.91 -2.78
C TYR A 95 3.44 -19.51 -2.80
N GLN A 96 3.82 -18.52 -3.60
CA GLN A 96 5.22 -18.12 -3.77
C GLN A 96 5.40 -16.64 -3.49
N LEU A 97 6.19 -16.35 -2.46
CA LEU A 97 6.74 -15.04 -2.20
C LEU A 97 7.89 -14.79 -3.17
N GLY A 98 7.76 -13.76 -4.00
CA GLY A 98 8.74 -13.31 -4.98
C GLY A 98 9.25 -11.91 -4.65
N GLU A 99 9.01 -10.95 -5.56
CA GLU A 99 9.52 -9.58 -5.46
C GLU A 99 8.81 -8.73 -4.40
N GLU A 100 7.74 -9.25 -3.78
CA GLU A 100 6.90 -8.54 -2.81
C GLU A 100 7.70 -8.02 -1.61
N LEU A 101 8.73 -8.74 -1.17
CA LEU A 101 9.64 -8.28 -0.10
C LEU A 101 10.42 -7.03 -0.51
N GLN A 102 10.90 -6.97 -1.74
CA GLN A 102 11.62 -5.80 -2.23
C GLN A 102 10.67 -4.63 -2.46
N SER A 103 9.49 -4.92 -3.01
CA SER A 103 8.42 -3.95 -3.23
C SER A 103 7.95 -3.31 -1.94
N ILE A 104 7.67 -4.09 -0.89
CA ILE A 104 7.15 -3.53 0.36
C ILE A 104 8.18 -2.62 1.03
N GLU A 105 9.47 -2.98 1.00
CA GLU A 105 10.55 -2.15 1.54
C GLU A 105 10.69 -0.83 0.78
N LYS A 106 10.64 -0.89 -0.56
CA LYS A 106 10.64 0.29 -1.42
C LYS A 106 9.47 1.22 -1.09
N TRP A 107 8.25 0.69 -1.05
CA TRP A 107 7.06 1.51 -0.84
C TRP A 107 6.94 2.03 0.58
N ASN A 108 7.36 1.26 1.58
CA ASN A 108 7.47 1.74 2.95
C ASN A 108 8.41 2.96 3.05
N LYS A 109 9.57 2.91 2.38
CA LYS A 109 10.52 4.01 2.35
C LYS A 109 9.95 5.24 1.63
N ILE A 110 9.35 5.05 0.46
CA ILE A 110 8.74 6.15 -0.31
C ILE A 110 7.64 6.84 0.51
N ILE A 111 6.73 6.07 1.11
CA ILE A 111 5.62 6.63 1.89
C ILE A 111 6.13 7.36 3.13
N ASN A 112 7.06 6.77 3.89
CA ASN A 112 7.60 7.43 5.08
C ASN A 112 8.34 8.74 4.73
N ASN A 113 9.09 8.79 3.62
CA ASN A 113 9.69 10.04 3.16
C ASN A 113 8.64 11.15 2.89
N LEU A 114 7.51 10.78 2.28
CA LEU A 114 6.41 11.73 2.03
C LEU A 114 5.74 12.22 3.33
N LEU A 115 5.66 11.35 4.35
CA LEU A 115 5.16 11.69 5.69
C LEU A 115 6.10 12.64 6.43
N GLU A 116 7.41 12.43 6.33
CA GLU A 116 8.45 13.24 6.99
C GLU A 116 8.62 14.62 6.37
N THR A 117 8.28 14.79 5.08
CA THR A 117 8.38 16.09 4.37
C THR A 117 7.28 17.09 4.83
N LYS A 118 6.78 16.99 6.06
CA LYS A 118 6.05 18.04 6.78
C LYS A 118 7.09 18.96 7.46
N GLN A 119 7.81 19.76 6.67
CA GLN A 119 8.59 20.90 7.15
C GLN A 119 8.21 22.15 6.36
#